data_AF-A0A8X6X6Y3-F1
#
_entry.id   AF-A0A8X6X6Y3-F1
#
_cell.length_a   1.000
_cell.length_b   1.000
_cell.length_c   1.000
_cell.angle_alpha   90.00
_cell.angle_beta   90.00
_cell.angle_gamma   90.00
#
_symmetry.space_group_name_H-M   'P 1'
#
loop_
_entity.id
_entity.type
_entity.pdbx_description
1 polymer ?
#
loop_
_entity_poly.entity_id
_entity_poly.type
_entity_poly.pdbx_seq_one_letter_code
_entity_poly.pdbx_strand_id
1 'polypeptide(L)'
;MQQLWLLKLDWQEKLPVPFAAKWASFVQFLPVLEKLKIPRFILSKNLGNIILYGFSDALEKGIGAVTYVSVIKNYVDRYSPLLCSKSRVAPFKTLTISRLELSAFLL
;
A
#
# COMPACT_ATOMS: atom_id res chain seq x y z
N MET A 1 12.82 6.68 -6.07
CA MET A 1 12.44 7.62 -7.15
C MET A 1 12.23 9.03 -6.64
N GLN A 2 11.44 9.27 -5.59
CA GLN A 2 11.28 10.61 -4.97
C GLN A 2 12.63 11.30 -4.64
N GLN A 3 13.65 10.54 -4.23
CA GLN A 3 15.02 11.05 -3.98
C GLN A 3 15.71 11.65 -5.22
N LEU A 4 15.35 11.24 -6.44
CA LEU A 4 15.93 11.80 -7.67
C LEU A 4 15.54 13.26 -7.87
N TRP A 5 14.35 13.66 -7.39
CA TRP A 5 13.91 15.06 -7.46
C TRP A 5 14.77 15.97 -6.59
N LEU A 6 15.35 15.44 -5.52
CA LEU A 6 16.30 16.18 -4.67
C LEU A 6 17.64 16.39 -5.35
N LEU A 7 18.02 15.51 -6.28
CA LEU A 7 19.26 15.62 -7.04
C LEU A 7 19.18 16.65 -8.16
N LYS A 8 17.98 17.17 -8.46
CA LYS A 8 17.73 18.17 -9.51
C LYS A 8 18.40 17.83 -10.85
N LEU A 9 18.39 16.54 -11.20
CA LEU A 9 18.98 16.06 -12.44
C LEU A 9 18.17 16.58 -13.63
N ASP A 10 18.88 17.01 -14.67
CA ASP A 10 18.27 17.32 -15.94
C ASP A 10 17.90 16.04 -16.71
N TRP A 11 16.93 16.15 -17.62
CA TRP A 11 16.44 15.00 -18.38
C TRP A 11 17.52 14.26 -19.18
N GLN A 12 18.57 14.97 -19.60
CA GLN A 12 19.67 14.43 -20.39
C GLN A 12 20.80 13.82 -19.54
N GLU A 13 20.76 14.02 -18.22
CA GLU A 13 21.82 13.56 -17.33
C GLU A 13 21.68 12.06 -17.04
N LYS A 14 22.82 11.38 -17.00
CA LYS A 14 22.85 9.96 -16.65
C LYS A 14 22.48 9.77 -15.19
N LEU A 15 21.58 8.83 -14.94
CA LEU A 15 21.17 8.47 -13.60
C LEU A 15 22.37 7.93 -12.80
N PRO A 16 22.59 8.36 -11.55
CA PRO A 16 23.67 7.80 -10.76
C PRO A 16 23.49 6.29 -10.57
N VAL A 17 24.60 5.55 -10.68
CA VAL A 17 24.67 4.08 -10.60
C VAL A 17 23.79 3.46 -9.50
N PRO A 18 23.78 3.94 -8.24
CA PRO A 18 22.96 3.31 -7.19
C PRO A 18 21.45 3.41 -7.45
N PHE A 19 20.98 4.46 -8.13
CA PHE A 19 19.56 4.60 -8.47
C PHE A 19 19.19 3.77 -9.69
N ALA A 20 20.09 3.67 -10.67
CA ALA A 20 19.91 2.82 -11.84
C ALA A 20 19.76 1.35 -11.44
N ALA A 21 20.61 0.88 -10.53
CA ALA A 21 20.52 -0.48 -9.99
C ALA A 21 19.18 -0.73 -9.27
N LYS A 22 18.76 0.18 -8.38
CA LYS A 22 17.46 0.08 -7.68
C LYS A 22 16.27 0.07 -8.65
N TRP A 23 16.32 0.90 -9.69
CA TRP A 23 15.28 0.94 -10.72
C TRP A 23 15.22 -0.38 -11.49
N ALA A 24 16.38 -0.89 -11.93
CA ALA A 24 16.46 -2.18 -12.62
C ALA A 24 15.89 -3.33 -11.77
N SER A 25 16.25 -3.40 -10.48
CA SER A 25 15.66 -4.38 -9.56
C SER A 25 14.16 -4.22 -9.43
N PHE A 26 13.64 -2.99 -9.28
CA PHE A 26 12.20 -2.75 -9.21
C PHE A 26 11.47 -3.25 -10.46
N VAL A 27 11.99 -2.95 -11.65
CA VAL A 27 11.42 -3.39 -12.93
C VAL A 27 11.42 -4.92 -13.04
N GLN A 28 12.48 -5.58 -12.58
CA GLN A 28 12.55 -7.05 -12.54
C GLN A 28 11.49 -7.71 -11.66
N PHE A 29 10.99 -7.02 -10.62
CA PHE A 29 9.91 -7.53 -9.76
C PHE A 29 8.52 -7.33 -10.36
N LEU A 30 8.33 -6.43 -11.34
CA LEU A 30 7.01 -6.15 -11.91
C LEU A 30 6.27 -7.38 -12.45
N PRO A 31 6.92 -8.33 -13.16
CA PRO A 31 6.24 -9.54 -13.65
C PRO A 31 5.64 -10.42 -12.55
N VAL A 32 6.12 -10.31 -11.30
CA VAL A 32 5.53 -11.05 -10.17
C VAL A 32 4.08 -10.60 -9.91
N LEU A 33 3.74 -9.36 -10.24
CA LEU A 33 2.38 -8.83 -10.07
C LEU A 33 1.36 -9.53 -10.96
N GLU A 34 1.77 -10.13 -12.08
CA GLU A 34 0.85 -10.90 -12.94
C GLU A 34 0.30 -12.15 -12.24
N LYS A 35 1.08 -12.69 -11.29
CA LYS A 35 0.70 -13.85 -10.47
C LYS A 35 -0.22 -13.45 -9.30
N LEU A 36 -0.29 -12.17 -8.96
CA LEU A 36 -1.16 -11.68 -7.89
C LEU A 36 -2.63 -11.73 -8.35
N LYS A 37 -3.44 -12.56 -7.68
CA LYS A 37 -4.87 -12.65 -7.91
C LYS A 37 -5.62 -12.17 -6.66
N ILE A 38 -6.37 -11.07 -6.81
CA ILE A 38 -7.22 -10.53 -5.75
C ILE A 38 -8.68 -10.82 -6.13
N PRO A 39 -9.43 -11.57 -5.33
CA PRO A 39 -10.84 -11.83 -5.61
C PRO A 39 -11.65 -10.53 -5.53
N ARG A 40 -12.41 -10.19 -6.57
CA ARG A 40 -13.26 -8.98 -6.59
C ARG A 40 -14.59 -9.16 -5.85
N PHE A 41 -15.12 -10.37 -5.85
CA PHE A 41 -16.40 -10.68 -5.20
C PHE A 41 -16.14 -11.29 -3.83
N ILE A 42 -16.60 -10.59 -2.80
CA ILE A 42 -16.28 -10.86 -1.39
C ILE A 42 -17.51 -11.36 -0.61
N LEU A 43 -18.71 -11.07 -1.12
CA LEU A 43 -19.97 -11.36 -0.43
C LEU A 43 -20.42 -12.81 -0.71
N SER A 44 -21.08 -13.45 0.25
CA SER A 44 -21.72 -14.75 0.04
C SER A 44 -23.25 -14.60 0.09
N LYS A 45 -24.00 -15.53 -0.51
CA LYS A 45 -25.46 -15.46 -0.63
C LYS A 45 -26.22 -15.37 0.71
N ASN A 46 -25.60 -15.79 1.82
CA ASN A 46 -26.21 -15.75 3.14
C ASN A 46 -25.38 -14.82 4.04
N LEU A 47 -25.67 -13.52 3.99
CA LEU A 47 -24.96 -12.50 4.76
C LEU A 47 -25.43 -12.52 6.22
N GLY A 48 -24.49 -12.81 7.14
CA GLY A 48 -24.65 -12.54 8.57
C GLY A 48 -24.19 -11.11 8.91
N ASN A 49 -23.69 -10.92 10.13
CA ASN A 49 -23.13 -9.63 10.52
C ASN A 49 -21.83 -9.34 9.75
N ILE A 50 -21.76 -8.15 9.15
CA ILE A 50 -20.58 -7.67 8.41
C ILE A 50 -19.80 -6.71 9.32
N ILE A 51 -18.51 -6.98 9.50
CA ILE A 51 -17.58 -6.11 10.23
C ILE A 51 -16.50 -5.62 9.27
N LEU A 52 -16.17 -4.33 9.36
CA LEU A 52 -15.05 -3.73 8.66
C LEU A 52 -13.88 -3.57 9.63
N TYR A 53 -12.71 -4.10 9.26
CA TYR A 53 -11.47 -3.90 9.99
C TYR A 53 -10.58 -2.94 9.21
N GLY A 54 -10.39 -1.74 9.72
CA GLY A 54 -9.46 -0.75 9.18
C GLY A 54 -8.12 -0.82 9.91
N PHE A 55 -7.03 -0.89 9.14
CA PHE A 55 -5.67 -0.77 9.64
C PHE A 55 -4.96 0.34 8.87
N SER A 56 -4.09 1.06 9.56
CA SER A 56 -3.23 2.07 8.94
C SER A 56 -1.82 1.93 9.48
N ASP A 57 -0.85 2.15 8.62
CA ASP A 57 0.57 2.12 8.97
C ASP A 57 1.29 3.30 8.30
N ALA A 58 2.35 3.77 8.95
CA ALA A 58 3.11 4.91 8.50
C ALA A 58 4.60 4.74 8.79
N LEU A 59 5.39 4.99 7.76
CA LEU A 59 6.84 5.01 7.78
C LEU A 59 7.32 6.33 7.18
N GLU A 60 8.57 6.70 7.44
CA GLU A 60 9.17 7.94 6.92
C GLU A 60 9.10 8.07 5.39
N LYS A 61 9.01 6.94 4.67
CA LYS A 61 9.00 6.89 3.20
C LYS A 61 7.61 6.74 2.61
N GLY A 62 6.61 6.37 3.40
CA GLY A 62 5.29 6.05 2.88
C GLY A 62 4.26 5.78 3.97
N ILE A 63 3.01 6.04 3.63
CA ILE A 63 1.85 5.80 4.48
C ILE A 63 0.86 4.90 3.73
N GLY A 64 0.08 4.11 4.46
CA GLY A 64 -0.92 3.26 3.86
C GLY A 64 -2.05 2.92 4.82
N ALA A 65 -3.24 2.71 4.25
CA ALA A 65 -4.40 2.17 4.94
C ALA A 65 -4.96 0.98 4.17
N VAL A 66 -5.55 0.06 4.93
CA VAL A 66 -6.14 -1.17 4.43
C VAL A 66 -7.45 -1.42 5.16
N THR A 67 -8.48 -1.82 4.43
CA THR A 67 -9.76 -2.25 4.98
C THR A 67 -10.03 -3.70 4.60
N TYR A 68 -10.30 -4.54 5.59
CA TYR A 68 -10.78 -5.90 5.42
C TYR A 68 -12.26 -5.99 5.76
N VAL A 69 -12.98 -6.89 5.09
CA VAL A 69 -14.37 -7.22 5.42
C VAL A 69 -14.39 -8.59 6.07
N SER A 70 -15.04 -8.75 7.20
CA SER A 70 -15.33 -10.06 7.79
C SER A 70 -16.82 -10.31 7.85
N VAL A 71 -17.24 -11.44 7.31
CA VAL A 71 -18.62 -11.91 7.37
C VAL A 71 -18.72 -12.98 8.46
N ILE A 72 -19.36 -12.66 9.57
CA ILE A 72 -19.52 -13.59 10.68
C ILE A 72 -20.83 -14.35 10.47
N LYS A 73 -20.70 -15.61 10.04
CA LYS A 73 -21.84 -16.54 9.89
C LYS A 73 -21.96 -17.51 11.08
N ASN A 74 -20.83 -18.08 11.51
CA ASN A 74 -20.65 -18.94 12.70
C ASN A 74 -19.17 -18.89 13.12
N TYR A 75 -18.84 -19.14 14.40
CA TYR A 75 -17.47 -18.99 14.95
C TYR A 75 -16.34 -19.75 14.21
N VAL A 76 -16.70 -20.79 13.44
CA VAL A 76 -15.77 -21.77 12.86
C VAL A 76 -15.27 -21.38 11.48
N ASP A 77 -15.95 -20.47 10.76
CA ASP A 77 -15.59 -20.13 9.37
C ASP A 77 -15.57 -18.62 9.16
N ARG A 78 -14.44 -17.99 9.55
CA ARG A 78 -14.20 -16.54 9.41
C ARG A 78 -13.36 -16.28 8.17
N TYR A 79 -14.01 -15.78 7.13
CA TYR A 79 -13.35 -15.27 5.93
C TYR A 79 -13.23 -13.75 6.01
N SER A 80 -12.00 -13.23 5.90
CA SER A 80 -11.70 -11.80 6.03
C SER A 80 -10.88 -11.26 4.85
N PRO A 81 -11.43 -11.17 3.63
CA PRO A 81 -10.71 -10.68 2.47
C PRO A 81 -10.44 -9.19 2.53
N LEU A 82 -9.39 -8.79 1.81
CA LEU A 82 -9.06 -7.41 1.52
C LEU A 82 -10.19 -6.76 0.70
N LEU A 83 -10.79 -5.70 1.23
CA LEU A 83 -11.80 -4.92 0.52
C LEU A 83 -11.16 -3.78 -0.28
N CYS A 84 -10.32 -3.00 0.38
CA CYS A 84 -9.68 -1.83 -0.22
C CYS A 84 -8.33 -1.60 0.46
N SER A 85 -7.38 -1.05 -0.29
CA SER A 85 -6.16 -0.50 0.25
C SER A 85 -5.79 0.77 -0.49
N LYS A 86 -5.11 1.67 0.20
CA LYS A 86 -4.59 2.89 -0.37
C LYS A 86 -3.25 3.21 0.25
N SER A 87 -2.29 3.54 -0.58
CA SER A 87 -0.96 3.94 -0.16
C SER A 87 -0.57 5.26 -0.80
N ARG A 88 0.28 6.01 -0.10
CA ARG A 88 0.87 7.25 -0.59
C ARG A 88 2.33 7.35 -0.15
N VAL A 89 3.14 7.96 -0.99
CA VAL A 89 4.52 8.33 -0.62
C VAL A 89 4.46 9.43 0.43
N ALA A 90 5.30 9.35 1.47
CA ALA A 90 5.31 10.35 2.53
C ALA A 90 5.76 11.73 1.99
N PRO A 91 5.21 12.83 2.54
CA PRO A 91 5.64 14.17 2.17
C PRO A 91 7.13 14.39 2.44
N PHE A 92 7.76 15.25 1.65
CA PHE A 92 9.16 15.65 1.88
C PHE A 92 9.36 16.46 3.16
N LYS A 93 8.32 17.16 3.62
CA LYS A 93 8.37 17.87 4.89
C LYS A 93 8.47 16.83 6.00
N THR A 94 9.51 16.95 6.83
CA THR A 94 9.68 16.12 8.02
C THR A 94 8.48 16.32 8.94
N LEU A 95 7.61 15.31 8.95
CA LEU A 95 6.51 15.18 9.89
C LEU A 95 6.90 14.13 10.92
N THR A 96 6.39 14.26 12.14
CA THR A 96 6.54 13.22 13.15
C THR A 96 5.80 11.94 12.71
N ILE A 97 6.28 10.78 13.15
CA ILE A 97 5.67 9.48 12.84
C ILE A 97 4.18 9.49 13.20
N SER A 98 3.82 10.03 14.38
CA SER A 98 2.41 10.12 14.80
C SER A 98 1.53 10.95 13.86
N ARG A 99 2.07 11.99 13.20
CA ARG A 99 1.32 12.76 12.19
C ARG A 99 1.17 11.99 10.88
N LEU A 100 2.17 11.18 10.52
CA LEU A 100 2.09 10.30 9.36
C LEU A 100 1.08 9.18 9.60
N GLU A 101 1.04 8.58 10.80
CA GLU A 101 0.02 7.60 11.19
C GLU A 101 -1.39 8.17 11.10
N LEU A 102 -1.60 9.39 11.63
CA LEU A 102 -2.88 10.08 11.48
C LEU A 102 -3.23 10.33 10.01
N SER A 103 -2.25 10.69 9.19
CA SER A 103 -2.46 10.88 7.74
C SER A 103 -2.78 9.58 7.02
N ALA A 104 -2.16 8.47 7.44
CA ALA A 104 -2.43 7.13 6.93
C ALA A 104 -3.87 6.72 7.25
N PHE A 105 -4.34 6.97 8.48
CA PHE A 105 -5.71 6.67 8.89
C PHE A 105 -6.79 7.38 8.06
N LEU A 106 -6.47 8.55 7.52
CA LEU A 106 -7.38 9.35 6.68
C LEU A 106 -7.41 8.94 5.20
N LEU A 107 -6.62 7.96 4.78
CA LEU A 107 -6.51 7.52 3.37
C LEU A 107 -7.75 6.76 2.89
#